data_AF-A0A379W636-F1
#
_entry.id   AF-A0A379W636-F1
#
_cell.length_a   1.000
_cell.length_b   1.000
_cell.length_c   1.000
_cell.angle_alpha   90.00
_cell.angle_beta   90.00
_cell.angle_gamma   90.00
#
_symmetry.space_group_name_H-M   'P 1'
#
loop_
_entity.id
_entity.type
_entity.pdbx_description
1 polymer ?
#
loop_
_entity_poly.entity_id
_entity_poly.type
_entity_poly.pdbx_seq_one_letter_code
_entity_poly.pdbx_strand_id
1 'polypeptide(L)'
;MLKAALRLKDALVLRCSGMTMQHGQDEKCEWLKITYYDEDGADVSERFRLHTPAQRTAFEQLFIRPHTRTPGVPLRWITAADIVAQQALLRHPDFVGRADERPVLAGA
;
A
#
# COMPACT_ATOMS: atom_id res chain seq x y z
N MET A 1 20.31 -24.52 19.05
CA MET A 1 19.09 -25.00 18.37
C MET A 1 17.87 -24.40 19.04
N LEU A 2 17.09 -23.62 18.27
CA LEU A 2 15.66 -23.29 18.39
C LEU A 2 15.11 -22.46 19.59
N LYS A 3 15.45 -21.16 19.68
CA LYS A 3 14.60 -20.17 20.39
C LYS A 3 14.60 -18.77 19.73
N ALA A 4 14.46 -18.71 18.40
CA ALA A 4 14.41 -17.44 17.66
C ALA A 4 13.10 -17.27 16.87
N ALA A 5 11.97 -17.73 17.41
CA ALA A 5 10.72 -17.87 16.65
C ALA A 5 9.49 -17.19 17.25
N LEU A 6 9.60 -16.29 18.25
CA LEU A 6 8.42 -15.71 18.87
C LEU A 6 8.59 -14.23 19.26
N ARG A 7 9.06 -13.40 18.32
CA ARG A 7 9.04 -11.95 18.44
C ARG A 7 8.57 -11.28 17.15
N LEU A 8 7.48 -11.78 16.56
CA LEU A 8 6.61 -10.97 15.69
C LEU A 8 5.53 -10.34 16.58
N LYS A 9 5.94 -9.44 17.49
CA LYS A 9 4.98 -8.69 18.33
C LYS A 9 4.55 -7.36 17.70
N ASP A 10 5.16 -6.98 16.59
CA ASP A 10 4.98 -5.65 15.99
C ASP A 10 4.67 -5.69 14.49
N ALA A 11 4.41 -6.89 13.93
CA ALA A 11 3.80 -7.00 12.61
C ALA A 11 2.28 -6.95 12.80
N LEU A 12 1.70 -5.76 12.69
CA LEU A 12 0.24 -5.61 12.65
C LEU A 12 -0.24 -6.20 11.32
N VAL A 13 -0.73 -7.45 11.37
CA VAL A 13 -1.42 -8.09 10.25
C VAL A 13 -2.89 -7.81 10.41
N LEU A 14 -3.40 -6.88 9.60
CA LEU A 14 -4.80 -6.48 9.53
C LEU A 14 -5.49 -7.31 8.44
N ARG A 15 -6.65 -7.93 8.75
CA ARG A 15 -7.47 -8.60 7.72
C ARG A 15 -8.24 -7.52 7.00
N CYS A 16 -7.90 -7.26 5.75
CA CYS A 16 -8.53 -6.16 5.04
C CYS A 16 -9.90 -6.62 4.53
N SER A 17 -10.98 -6.06 5.08
CA SER A 17 -12.36 -6.27 4.61
C SER A 17 -12.86 -5.13 3.73
N GLY A 18 -12.17 -3.98 3.76
CA GLY A 18 -12.50 -2.82 2.94
C GLY A 18 -11.29 -1.98 2.61
N MET A 19 -11.30 -1.36 1.44
CA MET A 19 -10.26 -0.45 0.96
C MET A 19 -10.93 0.83 0.46
N THR A 20 -10.41 1.98 0.88
CA THR A 20 -10.76 3.27 0.30
C THR A 20 -9.52 3.99 -0.18
N MET A 21 -9.68 4.76 -1.25
CA MET A 21 -8.60 5.53 -1.83
C MET A 21 -9.00 7.00 -1.90
N GLN A 22 -8.06 7.86 -1.53
CA GLN A 22 -8.20 9.29 -1.60
C GLN A 22 -7.01 9.84 -2.36
N HIS A 23 -7.27 10.61 -3.40
CA HIS A 23 -6.24 11.36 -4.07
C HIS A 23 -6.29 12.82 -3.64
N GLY A 24 -5.15 13.49 -3.73
CA GLY A 24 -5.08 14.92 -3.53
C GLY A 24 -3.82 15.49 -4.13
N GLN A 25 -3.74 16.81 -4.15
CA GLN A 25 -2.56 17.52 -4.58
C GLN A 25 -2.20 18.53 -3.49
N ASP A 26 -0.93 18.50 -3.11
CA ASP A 26 -0.35 19.43 -2.13
C ASP A 26 0.60 20.38 -2.85
N GLU A 27 1.08 21.42 -2.16
CA GLU A 27 2.08 22.37 -2.71
C GLU A 27 3.33 21.67 -3.26
N LYS A 28 3.65 20.50 -2.70
CA LYS A 28 4.80 19.71 -3.15
C LYS A 28 4.48 18.86 -4.39
N CYS A 29 3.40 18.08 -4.39
CA CYS A 29 3.12 17.05 -5.39
C CYS A 29 1.70 16.47 -5.28
N GLU A 30 1.26 15.73 -6.33
CA GLU A 30 0.14 14.78 -6.24
C GLU A 30 0.48 13.60 -5.31
N TRP A 31 -0.51 13.22 -4.50
CA TRP A 31 -0.43 12.11 -3.56
C TRP A 31 -1.68 11.25 -3.60
N LEU A 32 -1.50 9.97 -3.25
CA LEU A 32 -2.55 8.99 -3.11
C LEU A 32 -2.47 8.41 -1.69
N LYS A 33 -3.56 8.49 -0.95
CA LYS A 33 -3.74 7.85 0.35
C LYS A 33 -4.67 6.65 0.17
N ILE A 34 -4.25 5.50 0.66
CA ILE A 34 -5.03 4.27 0.67
C ILE A 34 -5.29 3.94 2.13
N THR A 35 -6.56 3.80 2.50
CA THR A 35 -6.96 3.39 3.85
C THR A 35 -7.64 2.04 3.78
N TYR A 36 -7.09 1.08 4.51
CA TYR A 36 -7.59 -0.27 4.68
C TYR A 36 -8.35 -0.36 6.00
N TYR A 37 -9.48 -1.06 6.01
CA TYR A 37 -10.32 -1.27 7.18
C TYR A 37 -10.45 -2.77 7.49
N ASP A 38 -10.43 -3.10 8.77
CA ASP A 38 -10.72 -4.43 9.32
C ASP A 38 -12.21 -4.57 9.72
N GLU A 39 -12.66 -5.81 9.97
CA GLU A 39 -13.98 -6.08 10.54
C GLU A 39 -14.10 -5.54 11.98
N ASP A 40 -12.99 -5.47 12.72
CA ASP A 40 -12.93 -5.00 14.11
C ASP A 40 -12.84 -3.45 14.23
N GLY A 41 -12.87 -2.73 13.10
CA GLY A 41 -12.78 -1.27 13.07
C GLY A 41 -11.36 -0.70 13.16
N ALA A 42 -10.34 -1.55 13.08
CA ALA A 42 -8.96 -1.10 12.89
C ALA A 42 -8.78 -0.53 11.48
N ASP A 43 -8.04 0.58 11.36
CA ASP A 43 -7.68 1.16 10.08
C ASP A 43 -6.16 1.32 9.92
N VAL A 44 -5.68 1.08 8.71
CA VAL A 44 -4.29 1.33 8.33
C VAL A 44 -4.30 2.18 7.08
N SER A 45 -3.64 3.33 7.14
CA SER A 45 -3.49 4.20 5.97
C SER A 45 -2.05 4.29 5.50
N GLU A 46 -1.85 4.13 4.20
CA GLU A 46 -0.58 4.34 3.51
C GLU A 46 -0.69 5.51 2.53
N ARG A 47 0.39 6.29 2.40
CA ARG A 47 0.43 7.43 1.47
C ARG A 47 1.58 7.27 0.49
N PHE A 48 1.25 7.28 -0.79
CA PHE A 48 2.19 7.23 -1.90
C PHE A 48 2.25 8.58 -2.61
N ARG A 49 3.44 8.99 -3.00
CA ARG A 49 3.65 10.15 -3.88
C ARG A 49 3.80 9.64 -5.30
N LEU A 50 3.19 10.32 -6.28
CA LEU A 50 3.17 9.87 -7.67
C LEU A 50 3.81 10.88 -8.63
N HIS A 51 4.73 11.70 -8.10
CA HIS A 51 5.32 12.81 -8.84
C HIS A 51 6.48 12.39 -9.74
N THR A 52 7.43 11.63 -9.19
CA THR A 52 8.60 11.19 -9.96
C THR A 52 8.39 9.80 -10.53
N PRO A 53 8.99 9.47 -11.69
CA PRO A 53 8.88 8.15 -12.29
C PRO A 53 9.34 7.04 -11.34
N ALA A 54 10.38 7.27 -10.53
CA ALA A 54 10.84 6.32 -9.52
C ALA A 54 9.78 6.03 -8.45
N GLN A 55 9.04 7.06 -7.99
CA GLN A 55 7.96 6.86 -7.03
C GLN A 55 6.77 6.12 -7.66
N ARG A 56 6.45 6.41 -8.93
CA ARG A 56 5.43 5.69 -9.69
C ARG A 56 5.79 4.21 -9.81
N THR A 57 7.01 3.88 -10.21
CA THR A 57 7.50 2.49 -10.28
C THR A 57 7.46 1.80 -8.93
N ALA A 58 7.85 2.50 -7.85
CA ALA A 58 7.77 1.95 -6.50
C ALA A 58 6.31 1.64 -6.11
N PHE A 59 5.38 2.55 -6.38
CA PHE A 59 3.95 2.32 -6.17
C PHE A 59 3.43 1.13 -6.99
N GLU A 60 3.83 1.01 -8.26
CA GLU A 60 3.41 -0.13 -9.08
C GLU A 60 3.92 -1.46 -8.52
N GLN A 61 5.18 -1.49 -8.05
CA GLN A 61 5.78 -2.70 -7.51
C GLN A 61 5.21 -3.08 -6.15
N LEU A 62 5.00 -2.10 -5.27
CA LEU A 62 4.55 -2.32 -3.89
C LEU A 62 3.03 -2.51 -3.80
N PHE A 63 2.25 -1.82 -4.63
CA PHE A 63 0.80 -1.80 -4.55
C PHE A 63 0.13 -2.46 -5.77
N ILE A 64 0.36 -1.99 -7.00
CA ILE A 64 -0.38 -2.50 -8.19
C ILE A 64 -0.13 -3.98 -8.44
N ARG A 65 1.12 -4.44 -8.36
CA ARG A 65 1.48 -5.85 -8.61
C ARG A 65 0.77 -6.84 -7.67
N PRO A 66 0.73 -6.64 -6.34
CA PRO A 66 -0.02 -7.52 -5.45
C PRO A 66 -1.55 -7.33 -5.51
N HIS A 67 -2.05 -6.16 -5.91
CA HIS A 67 -3.49 -5.84 -5.89
C HIS A 67 -4.20 -6.02 -7.23
N THR A 68 -3.47 -6.24 -8.32
CA THR A 68 -4.08 -6.45 -9.65
C THR A 68 -4.85 -7.76 -9.69
N ARG A 69 -6.11 -7.69 -10.14
CA ARG A 69 -6.96 -8.87 -10.29
C ARG A 69 -6.52 -9.78 -11.44
N THR A 70 -5.81 -9.22 -12.42
CA THR A 70 -5.43 -9.90 -13.66
C THR A 70 -3.90 -9.89 -13.81
N PRO A 71 -3.20 -10.99 -13.51
CA PRO A 71 -1.78 -11.09 -13.77
C PRO A 71 -1.50 -10.90 -15.27
N GLY A 72 -0.67 -9.91 -15.63
CA GLY A 72 -0.27 -9.63 -17.01
C GLY A 72 -0.94 -8.43 -17.67
N VAL A 73 -1.99 -7.83 -17.08
CA VAL A 73 -2.55 -6.57 -17.57
C VAL A 73 -2.02 -5.42 -16.70
N PRO A 74 -1.12 -4.56 -17.22
CA PRO A 74 -0.68 -3.39 -16.48
C PRO A 74 -1.85 -2.42 -16.33
N LEU A 75 -2.09 -1.97 -15.10
CA LEU A 75 -3.01 -0.86 -14.85
C LEU A 75 -2.43 0.37 -15.55
N ARG A 76 -3.15 0.94 -16.52
CA ARG A 76 -2.73 2.19 -17.18
C ARG A 76 -3.36 3.35 -16.43
N TRP A 77 -2.52 4.14 -15.79
CA TRP A 77 -2.90 5.33 -15.05
C TRP A 77 -1.89 6.46 -15.29
N ILE A 78 -2.37 7.71 -15.26
CA ILE A 78 -1.55 8.91 -15.49
C ILE A 78 -1.48 9.78 -14.21
N THR A 79 -2.58 9.79 -13.45
CA THR A 79 -2.79 10.58 -12.24
C THR A 79 -3.36 9.71 -11.12
N ALA A 80 -3.22 10.17 -9.88
CA ALA A 80 -3.82 9.55 -8.70
C ALA A 80 -5.34 9.38 -8.84
N ALA A 81 -6.02 10.34 -9.47
CA ALA A 81 -7.46 10.29 -9.70
C ALA A 81 -7.86 9.10 -10.59
N ASP A 82 -7.04 8.76 -11.60
CA ASP A 82 -7.29 7.62 -12.48
C ASP A 82 -7.23 6.29 -11.70
N ILE A 83 -6.28 6.16 -10.78
CA ILE A 83 -6.18 4.99 -9.88
C ILE A 83 -7.44 4.85 -9.02
N VAL A 84 -7.93 5.95 -8.44
CA VAL A 84 -9.16 5.94 -7.63
C VAL A 84 -10.38 5.57 -8.47
N ALA A 85 -10.49 6.12 -9.69
CA ALA A 85 -11.56 5.75 -10.62
C ALA A 85 -11.52 4.26 -11.01
N GLN A 86 -10.31 3.69 -11.09
CA GLN A 86 -10.06 2.29 -11.40
C GLN A 86 -10.00 1.39 -10.15
N GLN A 87 -10.36 1.88 -8.95
CA GLN A 87 -10.28 1.08 -7.71
C GLN A 87 -11.08 -0.24 -7.79
N ALA A 88 -12.13 -0.28 -8.61
CA ALA A 88 -12.95 -1.48 -8.81
C ALA A 88 -12.19 -2.62 -9.52
N LEU A 89 -11.16 -2.29 -10.31
CA LEU A 89 -10.27 -3.24 -10.98
C LEU A 89 -9.21 -3.81 -10.02
N LEU A 90 -9.04 -3.19 -8.86
CA LEU A 90 -8.12 -3.62 -7.82
C LEU A 90 -8.88 -4.50 -6.82
N ARG A 91 -8.19 -5.50 -6.28
CA ARG A 91 -8.68 -6.27 -5.13
C ARG A 91 -7.99 -5.73 -3.89
N HIS A 92 -8.74 -5.57 -2.80
CA HIS A 92 -8.08 -5.41 -1.51
C HIS A 92 -7.29 -6.70 -1.21
N PRO A 93 -6.14 -6.60 -0.56
CA PRO A 93 -5.37 -7.77 -0.18
C PRO A 93 -6.13 -8.48 0.95
N ASP A 94 -5.94 -9.79 1.12
CA ASP A 94 -6.58 -10.51 2.24
C ASP A 94 -5.99 -10.05 3.58
N PHE A 95 -4.70 -9.71 3.58
CA PHE A 95 -3.95 -9.23 4.74
C PHE A 95 -3.09 -8.03 4.37
N VAL A 96 -3.15 -6.98 5.18
CA VAL A 96 -2.22 -5.84 5.14
C VAL A 96 -1.33 -5.91 6.38
N GLY A 97 -0.03 -6.03 6.15
CA GLY A 97 0.96 -6.00 7.21
C GLY A 97 1.57 -4.62 7.31
N ARG A 98 1.44 -3.91 8.43
CA ARG A 98 2.37 -2.83 8.73
C ARG A 98 3.66 -3.48 9.22
N ALA A 99 4.73 -3.41 8.42
CA ALA A 99 6.07 -3.63 8.95
C ALA A 99 6.39 -2.41 9.81
N ASP A 100 6.07 -2.49 11.09
CA ASP A 100 6.61 -1.53 12.06
C ASP A 100 8.12 -1.56 11.94
N GLU A 101 8.67 -0.41 11.55
CA GLU A 101 10.09 -0.10 11.46
C GLU A 101 10.96 -1.19 10.82
N ARG A 102 11.21 -1.07 9.50
CA ARG A 102 12.56 -1.44 9.04
C ARG A 102 13.49 -0.59 9.90
N PRO A 103 14.42 -1.15 10.70
CA PRO A 103 15.50 -0.34 11.19
C PRO A 103 16.13 0.25 9.94
N VAL A 104 16.10 1.58 9.87
CA VAL A 104 17.00 2.33 9.02
C VAL A 104 18.36 1.74 9.34
N LEU A 105 18.91 0.93 8.43
CA LEU A 105 20.33 0.67 8.40
C LEU A 105 20.95 2.01 8.04
N ALA A 106 21.05 2.86 9.07
CA ALA A 106 21.97 3.96 9.15
C ALA A 106 23.36 3.36 8.92
N GLY A 107 24.14 4.07 8.11
CA GLY A 107 25.37 3.55 7.54
C GLY A 107 26.36 2.98 8.54
N ALA A 108 27.16 2.06 8.00
CA ALA A 108 28.57 1.91 8.29
C ALA A 108 29.25 1.53 6.98
#